data_AF-A0A5B0REB0-F1
#
_entry.id   AF-A0A5B0REB0-F1
#
_cell.length_a   1.000
_cell.length_b   1.000
_cell.length_c   1.000
_cell.angle_alpha   90.00
_cell.angle_beta   90.00
_cell.angle_gamma   90.00
#
_symmetry.space_group_name_H-M   'P 1'
#
loop_
_entity.id
_entity.type
_entity.pdbx_description
1 polymer ?
#
loop_
_entity_poly.entity_id
_entity_poly.type
_entity_poly.pdbx_seq_one_letter_code
_entity_poly.pdbx_strand_id
1 'polypeptide(L)'
;MQIIILDEVEDGENKQADVQELDSNIEEFDNDEELEEIDPDDASNHNSSTEDESPSLAPAEGGIGHTLMKVDYICQRVSSLSAQQREFKLVSKKLGYNGPQLIAGYRIRWNVAYNSWQQAYQARKVIDHILDDESKKFAGRSAATHYFKGYEISKKEWENINSLTQVLEGDGPNSSMILYEYYRLIDNLEKRKKNHDFTVLQAMFDPMIVVAKKYLALASECSPILLATILHPAWRLSLIRDKFVAHSAVAEELLRTTFKAKIKAHKKMMPQVTTPESSAESDEDKFNYYPEKSGASQEDKKLKKYIEGQWPLSKKADPLQWWKLHALEFPRLALIARDVLACAGSSETVERTFSAAADVCQPGRSLAAPTIERCVSSHMWLRNAIKASGPFAEAQSVIDTATGNKKFKSYIANENKKYEANKIKHVGESIKK
;
A
#
# COMPACT_ATOMS: atom_id res chain seq x y z
N MET A 1 31.14 -22.00 -4.05
CA MET A 1 31.67 -22.66 -5.25
C MET A 1 31.65 -24.17 -4.98
N GLN A 2 30.61 -24.86 -5.43
CA GLN A 2 30.56 -26.31 -5.62
C GLN A 2 29.34 -26.61 -6.51
N ILE A 3 29.60 -27.32 -7.60
CA ILE A 3 28.72 -27.65 -8.73
C ILE A 3 28.22 -29.09 -8.51
N ILE A 4 26.93 -29.38 -8.69
CA ILE A 4 26.36 -30.67 -9.16
C ILE A 4 25.01 -30.34 -9.84
N ILE A 5 24.98 -30.22 -11.18
CA ILE A 5 24.53 -31.20 -12.22
C ILE A 5 23.00 -31.43 -12.19
N LEU A 6 22.32 -30.85 -13.18
CA LEU A 6 20.96 -31.21 -13.59
C LEU A 6 21.09 -32.29 -14.67
N ASP A 7 20.55 -33.48 -14.41
CA ASP A 7 20.35 -34.49 -15.44
C ASP A 7 19.07 -34.18 -16.24
N GLU A 8 19.23 -34.26 -17.56
CA GLU A 8 18.22 -34.21 -18.59
C GLU A 8 17.28 -35.44 -18.49
N VAL A 9 15.99 -35.24 -18.70
CA VAL A 9 15.10 -36.31 -19.18
C VAL A 9 14.31 -35.77 -20.36
N GLU A 10 14.43 -36.52 -21.46
CA GLU A 10 14.00 -36.29 -22.82
C GLU A 10 12.48 -36.18 -23.03
N ASP A 11 12.15 -35.49 -24.11
CA ASP A 11 10.85 -35.35 -24.74
C ASP A 11 10.22 -36.70 -25.14
N GLY A 12 8.92 -36.84 -24.85
CA GLY A 12 8.07 -37.94 -25.30
C GLY A 12 6.82 -37.43 -26.02
N GLU A 13 6.86 -37.59 -27.34
CA GLU A 13 5.85 -37.42 -28.39
C GLU A 13 4.35 -37.29 -28.02
N ASN A 14 3.81 -36.14 -28.46
CA ASN A 14 2.54 -35.89 -29.15
C ASN A 14 1.54 -37.07 -29.31
N LYS A 15 0.37 -36.97 -28.66
CA LYS A 15 -0.89 -37.55 -29.16
C LYS A 15 -2.03 -36.56 -29.03
N GLN A 16 -2.53 -36.18 -30.20
CA GLN A 16 -3.73 -35.40 -30.45
C GLN A 16 -4.96 -36.20 -30.02
N ALA A 17 -5.71 -35.68 -29.05
CA ALA A 17 -7.04 -36.18 -28.69
C ALA A 17 -8.01 -34.99 -28.67
N ASP A 18 -8.81 -34.92 -29.74
CA ASP A 18 -10.11 -34.26 -29.75
C ASP A 18 -10.99 -34.95 -28.70
N VAL A 19 -11.75 -34.20 -27.89
CA VAL A 19 -13.05 -34.57 -27.27
C VAL A 19 -13.51 -33.50 -26.27
N GLN A 20 -14.61 -32.84 -26.67
CA GLN A 20 -15.81 -32.46 -25.92
C GLN A 20 -15.76 -31.37 -24.84
N GLU A 21 -16.65 -30.39 -25.05
CA GLU A 21 -17.26 -29.53 -24.05
C GLU A 21 -17.59 -30.32 -22.78
N LEU A 22 -16.92 -29.95 -21.69
CA LEU A 22 -17.32 -30.33 -20.34
C LEU A 22 -17.70 -29.05 -19.59
N ASP A 23 -19.00 -28.85 -19.57
CA ASP A 23 -19.75 -28.02 -18.62
C ASP A 23 -19.36 -28.46 -17.20
N SER A 24 -18.43 -27.74 -16.57
CA SER A 24 -18.01 -28.03 -15.21
C SER A 24 -18.75 -27.13 -14.23
N ASN A 25 -19.84 -27.70 -13.72
CA ASN A 25 -20.56 -27.34 -12.49
C ASN A 25 -19.66 -26.60 -11.48
N ILE A 26 -20.05 -25.37 -11.16
CA ILE A 26 -19.61 -24.71 -9.93
C ILE A 26 -20.42 -25.38 -8.82
N GLU A 27 -19.79 -26.30 -8.10
CA GLU A 27 -20.32 -26.79 -6.83
C GLU A 27 -20.45 -25.60 -5.89
N GLU A 28 -21.70 -25.37 -5.46
CA GLU A 28 -22.08 -24.45 -4.41
C GLU A 28 -21.42 -24.91 -3.11
N PHE A 29 -20.50 -24.10 -2.58
CA PHE A 29 -20.17 -24.18 -1.16
C PHE A 29 -21.29 -23.47 -0.41
N ASP A 30 -22.29 -24.23 0.02
CA ASP A 30 -23.17 -23.87 1.13
C ASP A 30 -22.30 -23.80 2.38
N ASN A 31 -21.80 -22.60 2.67
CA ASN A 31 -21.27 -22.30 4.00
C ASN A 31 -22.47 -21.95 4.88
N ASP A 32 -23.28 -22.96 5.21
CA ASP A 32 -24.28 -22.93 6.28
C ASP A 32 -23.57 -22.95 7.65
N GLU A 33 -22.65 -22.00 7.86
CA GLU A 33 -22.35 -21.58 9.21
C GLU A 33 -23.54 -20.72 9.64
N GLU A 34 -24.42 -21.35 10.41
CA GLU A 34 -25.49 -20.72 11.18
C GLU A 34 -24.89 -19.48 11.87
N LEU A 35 -25.13 -18.32 11.28
CA LEU A 35 -24.74 -17.04 11.85
C LEU A 35 -25.48 -16.93 13.18
N GLU A 36 -24.77 -17.11 14.30
CA GLU A 36 -25.31 -16.81 15.62
C GLU A 36 -25.99 -15.43 15.55
N GLU A 37 -27.28 -15.41 15.85
CA GLU A 37 -28.04 -14.17 15.97
C GLU A 37 -27.44 -13.37 17.11
N ILE A 38 -26.63 -12.37 16.76
CA ILE A 38 -26.18 -11.37 17.73
C ILE A 38 -27.41 -10.52 18.08
N ASP A 39 -28.01 -10.85 19.22
CA ASP A 39 -29.02 -10.05 19.90
C ASP A 39 -28.41 -8.69 20.26
N PRO A 40 -28.99 -7.56 19.81
CA PRO A 40 -28.51 -6.22 20.17
C PRO A 40 -28.49 -5.95 21.69
N ASP A 41 -29.21 -6.74 22.50
CA ASP A 41 -29.19 -6.64 23.97
C ASP A 41 -28.18 -7.61 24.66
N ASP A 42 -27.50 -8.52 23.93
CA ASP A 42 -26.55 -9.50 24.52
C ASP A 42 -25.08 -9.25 24.14
N ALA A 43 -24.71 -8.01 23.83
CA ALA A 43 -23.32 -7.59 23.65
C ALA A 43 -22.54 -7.47 24.98
N SER A 44 -22.80 -8.34 25.97
CA SER A 44 -22.19 -8.23 27.29
C SER A 44 -20.97 -9.13 27.52
N ASN A 45 -20.75 -10.22 26.77
CA ASN A 45 -19.57 -11.05 26.99
C ASN A 45 -19.16 -11.86 25.77
N HIS A 46 -18.17 -11.36 25.02
CA HIS A 46 -17.27 -12.26 24.31
C HIS A 46 -15.81 -11.83 24.53
N ASN A 47 -15.18 -12.43 25.55
CA ASN A 47 -13.74 -12.36 25.76
C ASN A 47 -13.04 -13.19 24.67
N SER A 48 -12.57 -12.55 23.60
CA SER A 48 -11.47 -13.07 22.79
C SER A 48 -10.16 -12.49 23.31
N SER A 49 -9.42 -13.32 24.04
CA SER A 49 -8.11 -13.00 24.58
C SER A 49 -7.09 -12.79 23.46
N THR A 50 -6.83 -11.52 23.15
CA THR A 50 -5.54 -11.05 22.61
C THR A 50 -5.23 -9.72 23.27
N GLU A 51 -4.07 -9.66 23.92
CA GLU A 51 -3.55 -8.53 24.68
C GLU A 51 -3.44 -7.26 23.81
N ASP A 52 -4.45 -6.39 23.92
CA ASP A 52 -4.32 -4.95 23.73
C ASP A 52 -5.50 -4.32 24.47
N GLU A 53 -5.27 -3.79 25.68
CA GLU A 53 -6.26 -3.03 26.44
C GLU A 53 -6.61 -1.74 25.67
N SER A 54 -7.52 -1.85 24.72
CA SER A 54 -8.31 -0.72 24.24
C SER A 54 -9.36 -0.39 25.31
N PRO A 55 -9.60 0.89 25.65
CA PRO A 55 -10.64 1.22 26.61
C PRO A 55 -11.99 0.76 26.06
N SER A 56 -12.61 -0.19 26.75
CA SER A 56 -14.00 -0.59 26.55
C SER A 56 -14.89 0.65 26.73
N LEU A 57 -15.28 1.26 25.61
CA LEU A 57 -16.30 2.30 25.58
C LEU A 57 -17.64 1.59 25.40
N ALA A 58 -18.54 1.79 26.37
CA ALA A 58 -19.90 1.27 26.34
C ALA A 58 -20.61 1.59 25.01
N PRO A 59 -21.57 0.76 24.55
CA PRO A 59 -22.28 0.99 23.30
C PRO A 59 -23.03 2.33 23.39
N ALA A 60 -22.61 3.31 22.61
CA ALA A 60 -23.33 4.56 22.53
C ALA A 60 -24.63 4.32 21.74
N GLU A 61 -25.79 4.64 22.32
CA GLU A 61 -27.12 4.61 21.67
C GLU A 61 -27.26 5.64 20.52
N GLY A 62 -26.15 6.16 19.98
CA GLY A 62 -26.16 7.15 18.92
C GLY A 62 -24.76 7.68 18.55
N GLY A 63 -24.73 8.58 17.56
CA GLY A 63 -23.50 9.19 17.08
C GLY A 63 -22.81 8.42 15.94
N ILE A 64 -21.63 8.90 15.55
CA ILE A 64 -20.91 8.35 14.40
C ILE A 64 -20.44 6.91 14.63
N GLY A 65 -20.04 6.54 15.86
CA GLY A 65 -19.67 5.16 16.18
C GLY A 65 -20.81 4.16 15.92
N HIS A 66 -22.00 4.46 16.44
CA HIS A 66 -23.21 3.67 16.19
C HIS A 66 -23.57 3.62 14.70
N THR A 67 -23.42 4.74 13.99
CA THR A 67 -23.64 4.80 12.54
C THR A 67 -22.70 3.87 11.79
N LEU A 68 -21.41 3.84 12.15
CA LEU A 68 -20.43 2.95 11.51
C LEU A 68 -20.75 1.48 11.78
N MET A 69 -21.18 1.13 12.99
CA MET A 69 -21.63 -0.24 13.30
C MET A 69 -22.80 -0.67 12.42
N LYS A 70 -23.79 0.20 12.21
CA LYS A 70 -24.91 -0.09 11.30
C LYS A 70 -24.43 -0.34 9.87
N VAL A 71 -23.56 0.53 9.36
CA VAL A 71 -23.00 0.41 8.00
C VAL A 71 -22.19 -0.88 7.86
N ASP A 72 -21.37 -1.20 8.84
CA ASP A 72 -20.52 -2.40 8.82
C ASP A 72 -21.37 -3.67 8.83
N TYR A 73 -22.44 -3.71 9.62
CA TYR A 73 -23.42 -4.81 9.60
C TYR A 73 -24.07 -4.99 8.23
N ILE A 74 -24.54 -3.89 7.63
CA ILE A 74 -25.16 -3.92 6.29
C ILE A 74 -24.16 -4.42 5.25
N CYS A 75 -22.95 -3.88 5.25
CA CYS A 75 -21.90 -4.26 4.31
C CYS A 75 -21.52 -5.74 4.49
N GLN A 76 -21.42 -6.21 5.74
CA GLN A 76 -21.17 -7.61 6.06
C GLN A 76 -22.23 -8.53 5.47
N ARG A 77 -23.51 -8.29 5.77
CA ARG A 77 -24.62 -9.12 5.30
C ARG A 77 -24.67 -9.16 3.77
N VAL A 78 -24.69 -7.98 3.14
CA VAL A 78 -24.79 -7.89 1.67
C VAL A 78 -23.60 -8.55 0.98
N SER A 79 -22.42 -8.50 1.60
CA SER A 79 -21.20 -9.08 1.04
C SER A 79 -21.01 -10.57 1.37
N SER A 80 -21.69 -11.13 2.37
CA SER A 80 -21.51 -12.52 2.77
C SER A 80 -22.41 -13.49 2.00
N LEU A 81 -23.66 -13.09 1.70
CA LEU A 81 -24.65 -13.97 1.06
C LEU A 81 -24.65 -13.82 -0.46
N SER A 82 -24.51 -14.94 -1.17
CA SER A 82 -24.49 -14.98 -2.65
C SER A 82 -25.77 -14.38 -3.25
N ALA A 83 -26.92 -14.65 -2.64
CA ALA A 83 -28.21 -14.08 -3.02
C ALA A 83 -28.23 -12.56 -2.85
N GLN A 84 -27.73 -12.04 -1.73
CA GLN A 84 -27.69 -10.59 -1.47
C GLN A 84 -26.68 -9.86 -2.38
N GLN A 85 -25.54 -10.48 -2.69
CA GLN A 85 -24.61 -9.94 -3.70
C GLN A 85 -25.26 -9.86 -5.10
N ARG A 86 -26.07 -10.86 -5.48
CA ARG A 86 -26.82 -10.85 -6.75
C ARG A 86 -27.88 -9.74 -6.74
N GLU A 87 -28.63 -9.61 -5.65
CA GLU A 87 -29.62 -8.55 -5.46
C GLU A 87 -28.97 -7.17 -5.55
N PHE A 88 -27.85 -6.94 -4.85
CA PHE A 88 -27.08 -5.71 -4.93
C PHE A 88 -26.65 -5.38 -6.36
N LYS A 89 -26.16 -6.35 -7.13
CA LYS A 89 -25.79 -6.15 -8.55
C LYS A 89 -27.00 -5.77 -9.41
N LEU A 90 -28.15 -6.39 -9.17
CA LEU A 90 -29.37 -6.12 -9.91
C LEU A 90 -29.89 -4.71 -9.62
N VAL A 91 -29.97 -4.33 -8.34
CA VAL A 91 -30.40 -2.99 -7.92
C VAL A 91 -29.40 -1.93 -8.38
N SER A 92 -28.09 -2.21 -8.32
CA SER A 92 -27.05 -1.32 -8.85
C SER A 92 -27.27 -1.00 -10.33
N LYS A 93 -27.52 -2.01 -11.17
CA LYS A 93 -27.84 -1.82 -12.60
C LYS A 93 -29.13 -1.02 -12.80
N LYS A 94 -30.18 -1.33 -12.02
CA LYS A 94 -31.47 -0.63 -12.08
C LYS A 94 -31.33 0.86 -11.75
N LEU A 95 -30.48 1.21 -10.79
CA LEU A 95 -30.22 2.58 -10.36
C LEU A 95 -29.09 3.27 -11.12
N GLY A 96 -28.48 2.60 -12.11
CA GLY A 96 -27.36 3.16 -12.90
C GLY A 96 -26.07 3.38 -12.08
N TYR A 97 -25.92 2.68 -10.96
CA TYR A 97 -24.70 2.73 -10.16
C TYR A 97 -23.61 1.86 -10.80
N ASN A 98 -22.48 2.50 -11.15
CA ASN A 98 -21.32 1.88 -11.79
C ASN A 98 -20.11 1.77 -10.85
N GLY A 99 -20.29 2.01 -9.54
CA GLY A 99 -19.22 1.92 -8.56
C GLY A 99 -18.93 0.47 -8.12
N PRO A 100 -17.95 0.29 -7.21
CA PRO A 100 -17.57 -1.03 -6.70
C PRO A 100 -18.72 -1.69 -5.91
N GLN A 101 -18.66 -3.03 -5.82
CA GLN A 101 -19.47 -3.81 -4.89
C GLN A 101 -19.09 -3.49 -3.45
N LEU A 102 -20.00 -3.75 -2.50
CA LEU A 102 -19.68 -3.65 -1.08
C LEU A 102 -18.64 -4.69 -0.68
N ILE A 103 -17.87 -4.34 0.34
CA ILE A 103 -16.93 -5.24 1.01
C ILE A 103 -17.26 -5.23 2.50
N ALA A 104 -17.08 -6.36 3.16
CA ALA A 104 -17.19 -6.42 4.60
C ALA A 104 -16.06 -5.61 5.27
N GLY A 105 -16.40 -4.78 6.26
CA GLY A 105 -15.46 -3.93 7.00
C GLY A 105 -14.46 -4.68 7.90
N TYR A 106 -14.67 -5.98 8.11
CA TYR A 106 -13.78 -6.86 8.88
C TYR A 106 -13.02 -7.79 7.93
N ARG A 107 -11.68 -7.71 7.93
CA ARG A 107 -10.68 -8.73 7.50
C ARG A 107 -9.29 -8.10 7.28
N ILE A 108 -8.26 -8.75 7.82
CA ILE A 108 -6.80 -8.82 7.50
C ILE A 108 -6.00 -7.54 7.12
N ARG A 109 -6.55 -6.49 6.48
CA ARG A 109 -5.77 -5.34 5.96
C ARG A 109 -6.18 -4.01 6.60
N TRP A 110 -5.21 -3.11 6.79
CA TRP A 110 -5.34 -1.89 7.58
C TRP A 110 -6.40 -0.90 7.05
N ASN A 111 -6.61 -0.85 5.72
CA ASN A 111 -7.52 0.11 5.08
C ASN A 111 -8.94 -0.45 4.81
N VAL A 112 -9.27 -1.67 5.26
CA VAL A 112 -10.55 -2.30 4.91
C VAL A 112 -11.75 -1.54 5.47
N ALA A 113 -11.69 -1.08 6.72
CA ALA A 113 -12.78 -0.29 7.31
C ALA A 113 -13.02 1.02 6.53
N TYR A 114 -11.96 1.76 6.20
CA TYR A 114 -12.06 2.97 5.38
C TYR A 114 -12.67 2.68 4.00
N ASN A 115 -12.16 1.65 3.30
CA ASN A 115 -12.65 1.27 1.99
C ASN A 115 -14.11 0.80 2.05
N SER A 116 -14.50 0.04 3.08
CA SER A 116 -15.87 -0.38 3.34
C SER A 116 -16.79 0.83 3.45
N TRP A 117 -16.46 1.78 4.32
CA TRP A 117 -17.27 2.99 4.52
C TRP A 117 -17.35 3.87 3.27
N GLN A 118 -16.24 4.01 2.53
CA GLN A 118 -16.21 4.78 1.29
C GLN A 118 -17.09 4.14 0.20
N GLN A 119 -17.00 2.82 0.03
CA GLN A 119 -17.83 2.08 -0.94
C GLN A 119 -19.30 2.10 -0.53
N ALA A 120 -19.60 1.94 0.75
CA ALA A 120 -20.95 2.05 1.30
C ALA A 120 -21.55 3.44 1.00
N TYR A 121 -20.79 4.51 1.26
CA TYR A 121 -21.26 5.87 0.98
C TYR A 121 -21.50 6.12 -0.52
N GLN A 122 -20.64 5.59 -1.40
CA GLN A 122 -20.84 5.66 -2.86
C GLN A 122 -22.11 4.91 -3.29
N ALA A 123 -22.35 3.74 -2.69
CA ALA A 123 -23.49 2.87 -2.94
C ALA A 123 -24.74 3.23 -2.12
N ARG A 124 -24.75 4.32 -1.34
CA ARG A 124 -25.83 4.64 -0.38
C ARG A 124 -27.25 4.54 -0.95
N LYS A 125 -27.46 5.01 -2.19
CA LYS A 125 -28.78 4.92 -2.86
C LYS A 125 -29.21 3.48 -3.15
N VAL A 126 -28.25 2.61 -3.45
CA VAL A 126 -28.48 1.17 -3.64
C VAL A 126 -28.80 0.53 -2.30
N ILE A 127 -28.05 0.88 -1.26
CA ILE A 127 -28.29 0.40 0.11
C ILE A 127 -29.68 0.82 0.60
N ASP A 128 -30.03 2.10 0.52
CA ASP A 128 -31.33 2.62 0.92
C ASP A 128 -32.48 1.88 0.20
N HIS A 129 -32.33 1.59 -1.10
CA HIS A 129 -33.33 0.82 -1.87
C HIS A 129 -33.43 -0.64 -1.39
N ILE A 130 -32.32 -1.31 -1.05
CA ILE A 130 -32.34 -2.68 -0.54
C ILE A 130 -33.04 -2.73 0.83
N LEU A 131 -32.72 -1.80 1.71
CA LEU A 131 -33.34 -1.68 3.03
C LEU A 131 -34.86 -1.41 2.93
N ASP A 132 -35.26 -0.51 2.03
CA ASP A 132 -36.66 -0.19 1.77
C ASP A 132 -37.44 -1.39 1.21
N ASP A 133 -36.83 -2.14 0.28
CA ASP A 133 -37.47 -3.31 -0.33
C ASP A 133 -37.62 -4.44 0.69
N GLU A 134 -36.63 -4.67 1.55
CA GLU A 134 -36.73 -5.67 2.61
C GLU A 134 -37.77 -5.28 3.66
N SER A 135 -37.79 -4.02 4.07
CA SER A 135 -38.82 -3.50 4.99
C SER A 135 -40.23 -3.68 4.43
N LYS A 136 -40.42 -3.48 3.12
CA LYS A 136 -41.69 -3.75 2.43
C LYS A 136 -42.02 -5.24 2.35
N LYS A 137 -41.04 -6.11 2.07
CA LYS A 137 -41.23 -7.57 2.00
C LYS A 137 -41.74 -8.15 3.33
N PHE A 138 -41.31 -7.57 4.46
CA PHE A 138 -41.65 -8.04 5.80
C PHE A 138 -42.69 -7.19 6.53
N ALA A 139 -43.28 -6.19 5.87
CA ALA A 139 -44.38 -5.41 6.42
C ALA A 139 -45.55 -6.33 6.84
N GLY A 140 -45.82 -6.41 8.15
CA GLY A 140 -46.89 -7.25 8.71
C GLY A 140 -46.52 -8.72 8.97
N ARG A 141 -45.24 -9.10 8.90
CA ARG A 141 -44.73 -10.44 9.28
C ARG A 141 -43.90 -10.41 10.57
N SER A 142 -43.62 -11.58 11.16
CA SER A 142 -42.79 -11.70 12.37
C SER A 142 -41.40 -11.07 12.17
N ALA A 143 -40.95 -10.30 13.17
CA ALA A 143 -39.67 -9.59 13.14
C ALA A 143 -38.44 -10.53 13.15
N ALA A 144 -38.60 -11.80 13.53
CA ALA A 144 -37.52 -12.78 13.66
C ALA A 144 -36.83 -13.17 12.33
N THR A 145 -37.31 -12.65 11.19
CA THR A 145 -36.72 -12.92 9.86
C THR A 145 -36.33 -11.64 9.11
N HIS A 146 -36.44 -10.46 9.74
CA HIS A 146 -36.10 -9.18 9.12
C HIS A 146 -34.67 -8.76 9.50
N TYR A 147 -33.70 -9.14 8.67
CA TYR A 147 -32.28 -9.01 9.00
C TYR A 147 -31.80 -7.55 9.15
N PHE A 148 -32.46 -6.57 8.51
CA PHE A 148 -32.08 -5.16 8.61
C PHE A 148 -32.99 -4.30 9.51
N LYS A 149 -33.75 -4.91 10.44
CA LYS A 149 -34.66 -4.14 11.31
C LYS A 149 -33.88 -3.17 12.19
N GLY A 150 -34.19 -1.87 12.14
CA GLY A 150 -33.50 -0.86 12.95
C GLY A 150 -32.12 -0.42 12.41
N TYR A 151 -31.74 -0.91 11.22
CA TYR A 151 -30.49 -0.55 10.56
C TYR A 151 -30.68 0.56 9.51
N GLU A 152 -31.78 1.33 9.58
CA GLU A 152 -31.98 2.47 8.70
C GLU A 152 -30.88 3.53 8.91
N ILE A 153 -30.37 4.07 7.81
CA ILE A 153 -29.36 5.13 7.82
C ILE A 153 -30.01 6.39 7.28
N SER A 154 -30.12 7.40 8.13
CA SER A 154 -30.64 8.71 7.76
C SER A 154 -29.67 9.44 6.83
N LYS A 155 -30.20 10.40 6.06
CA LYS A 155 -29.39 11.28 5.20
C LYS A 155 -28.26 11.98 5.98
N LYS A 156 -28.55 12.42 7.21
CA LYS A 156 -27.57 13.06 8.10
C LYS A 156 -26.46 12.11 8.51
N GLU A 157 -26.78 10.85 8.80
CA GLU A 157 -25.78 9.82 9.11
C GLU A 157 -24.88 9.52 7.91
N TRP A 158 -25.44 9.44 6.69
CA TRP A 158 -24.65 9.33 5.46
C TRP A 158 -23.70 10.54 5.25
N GLU A 159 -24.16 11.75 5.54
CA GLU A 159 -23.32 12.96 5.48
C GLU A 159 -22.17 12.91 6.50
N ASN A 160 -22.40 12.38 7.70
CA ASN A 160 -21.35 12.22 8.70
C ASN A 160 -20.27 11.21 8.27
N ILE A 161 -20.66 10.11 7.62
CA ILE A 161 -19.71 9.13 7.05
C ILE A 161 -18.87 9.77 5.94
N ASN A 162 -19.48 10.56 5.07
CA ASN A 162 -18.75 11.31 4.04
C ASN A 162 -17.71 12.25 4.67
N SER A 163 -18.11 13.00 5.69
CA SER A 163 -17.19 13.87 6.43
C SER A 163 -16.02 13.07 7.02
N LEU A 164 -16.28 11.90 7.61
CA LEU A 164 -15.23 11.03 8.16
C LEU A 164 -14.30 10.49 7.07
N THR A 165 -14.82 9.98 5.95
CA THR A 165 -13.98 9.46 4.85
C THR A 165 -13.12 10.55 4.23
N GLN A 166 -13.58 11.80 4.19
CA GLN A 166 -12.75 12.95 3.79
C GLN A 166 -11.62 13.26 4.79
N VAL A 167 -11.79 12.96 6.09
CA VAL A 167 -10.72 13.10 7.10
C VAL A 167 -9.65 12.03 6.90
N LEU A 168 -10.08 10.82 6.57
CA LEU A 168 -9.23 9.63 6.50
C LEU A 168 -8.55 9.44 5.14
N GLU A 169 -8.87 10.25 4.13
CA GLU A 169 -8.27 10.13 2.80
C GLU A 169 -6.76 10.46 2.80
N GLY A 170 -5.93 9.49 2.38
CA GLY A 170 -4.50 9.66 2.21
C GLY A 170 -3.83 8.46 1.56
N ASP A 171 -2.82 8.71 0.72
CA ASP A 171 -1.96 7.67 0.16
C ASP A 171 -0.90 7.23 1.19
N GLY A 172 -0.61 5.92 1.24
CA GLY A 172 0.41 5.36 2.12
C GLY A 172 1.81 5.97 1.85
N PRO A 173 2.57 6.34 2.90
CA PRO A 173 3.85 7.03 2.75
C PRO A 173 4.97 6.10 2.26
N ASN A 174 5.85 6.63 1.40
CA ASN A 174 7.19 6.05 1.23
C ASN A 174 7.99 6.22 2.55
N SER A 175 8.97 5.36 2.83
CA SER A 175 9.72 5.34 4.09
C SER A 175 10.33 6.70 4.47
N SER A 176 10.81 7.46 3.48
CA SER A 176 11.34 8.81 3.68
C SER A 176 10.29 9.87 4.00
N MET A 177 9.01 9.61 3.71
CA MET A 177 7.90 10.54 3.90
C MET A 177 7.23 10.37 5.26
N ILE A 178 7.45 9.26 5.97
CA ILE A 178 6.70 8.86 7.17
C ILE A 178 6.60 10.00 8.19
N LEU A 179 7.71 10.62 8.57
CA LEU A 179 7.71 11.71 9.57
C LEU A 179 6.95 12.95 9.08
N TYR A 180 7.12 13.31 7.81
CA TYR A 180 6.39 14.41 7.19
C TYR A 180 4.88 14.13 7.14
N GLU A 181 4.50 12.90 6.82
CA GLU A 181 3.11 12.49 6.64
C GLU A 181 2.35 12.40 7.97
N TYR A 182 2.98 11.87 9.02
CA TYR A 182 2.42 11.94 10.38
C TYR A 182 2.27 13.38 10.87
N TYR A 183 3.28 14.23 10.65
CA TYR A 183 3.18 15.63 11.03
C TYR A 183 2.04 16.34 10.28
N ARG A 184 1.92 16.10 8.96
CA ARG A 184 0.84 16.64 8.12
C ARG A 184 -0.53 16.13 8.58
N LEU A 185 -0.65 14.86 8.91
CA LEU A 185 -1.88 14.26 9.42
C LEU A 185 -2.30 14.94 10.72
N ILE A 186 -1.40 15.05 11.70
CA ILE A 186 -1.70 15.67 12.99
C ILE A 186 -2.12 17.14 12.81
N ASP A 187 -1.37 17.92 12.04
CA ASP A 187 -1.72 19.32 11.74
C ASP A 187 -3.09 19.43 11.05
N ASN A 188 -3.42 18.50 10.15
CA ASN A 188 -4.71 18.44 9.49
C ASN A 188 -5.84 18.11 10.48
N LEU A 189 -5.65 17.09 11.33
CA LEU A 189 -6.60 16.73 12.38
C LEU A 189 -6.83 17.88 13.36
N GLU A 190 -5.77 18.57 13.80
CA GLU A 190 -5.86 19.73 14.70
C GLU A 190 -6.58 20.92 14.05
N LYS A 191 -6.40 21.14 12.73
CA LYS A 191 -7.16 22.15 11.98
C LYS A 191 -8.63 21.78 11.85
N ARG A 192 -8.93 20.52 11.49
CA ARG A 192 -10.31 20.05 11.32
C ARG A 192 -11.07 20.00 12.65
N LYS A 193 -10.40 19.69 13.76
CA LYS A 193 -10.93 19.80 15.12
C LYS A 193 -11.45 21.20 15.47
N LYS A 194 -10.88 22.24 14.85
CA LYS A 194 -11.31 23.64 15.05
C LYS A 194 -12.39 24.08 14.07
N ASN A 195 -12.67 23.30 13.02
CA ASN A 195 -13.65 23.65 12.00
C ASN A 195 -15.05 23.14 12.40
N HIS A 196 -16.03 24.04 12.44
CA HIS A 196 -17.42 23.74 12.76
C HIS A 196 -18.08 22.75 11.79
N ASP A 197 -17.58 22.64 10.54
CA ASP A 197 -18.07 21.65 9.56
C ASP A 197 -17.94 20.20 10.07
N PHE A 198 -17.00 19.94 11.00
CA PHE A 198 -16.74 18.61 11.55
C PHE A 198 -17.20 18.46 13.00
N THR A 199 -18.16 19.28 13.47
CA THR A 199 -18.66 19.22 14.86
C THR A 199 -19.17 17.81 15.24
N VAL A 200 -19.73 17.06 14.30
CA VAL A 200 -20.20 15.68 14.55
C VAL A 200 -19.05 14.72 14.85
N LEU A 201 -17.84 15.02 14.37
CA LEU A 201 -16.64 14.20 14.58
C LEU A 201 -15.78 14.70 15.76
N GLN A 202 -16.26 15.69 16.53
CA GLN A 202 -15.45 16.36 17.55
C GLN A 202 -14.84 15.38 18.55
N ALA A 203 -15.61 14.38 18.98
CA ALA A 203 -15.17 13.34 19.91
C ALA A 203 -14.10 12.39 19.32
N MET A 204 -13.98 12.30 17.99
CA MET A 204 -13.02 11.42 17.32
C MET A 204 -11.64 12.05 17.15
N PHE A 205 -11.55 13.37 17.04
CA PHE A 205 -10.27 14.04 16.74
C PHE A 205 -9.22 13.83 17.82
N ASP A 206 -9.59 13.91 19.10
CA ASP A 206 -8.63 13.73 20.20
C ASP A 206 -8.03 12.32 20.23
N PRO A 207 -8.83 11.23 20.21
CA PRO A 207 -8.30 9.87 20.06
C PRO A 207 -7.42 9.70 18.83
N MET A 208 -7.83 10.21 17.65
CA MET A 208 -7.04 10.13 16.42
C MET A 208 -5.68 10.83 16.55
N ILE A 209 -5.66 12.04 17.13
CA ILE A 209 -4.43 12.79 17.36
C ILE A 209 -3.52 12.06 18.35
N VAL A 210 -4.07 11.47 19.41
CA VAL A 210 -3.30 10.67 20.38
C VAL A 210 -2.64 9.48 19.70
N VAL A 211 -3.39 8.72 18.91
CA VAL A 211 -2.85 7.57 18.16
C VAL A 211 -1.79 8.02 17.15
N ALA A 212 -2.07 9.08 16.37
CA ALA A 212 -1.10 9.60 15.41
C ALA A 212 0.20 10.09 16.09
N LYS A 213 0.11 10.74 17.26
CA LYS A 213 1.26 11.17 18.06
C LYS A 213 2.04 9.98 18.61
N LYS A 214 1.38 8.92 19.06
CA LYS A 214 2.02 7.66 19.51
C LYS A 214 2.90 7.07 18.40
N TYR A 215 2.34 6.88 17.21
CA TYR A 215 3.12 6.31 16.09
C TYR A 215 4.17 7.27 15.52
N LEU A 216 3.93 8.58 15.57
CA LEU A 216 4.95 9.56 15.22
C LEU A 216 6.17 9.47 16.16
N ALA A 217 5.94 9.30 17.46
CA ALA A 217 7.01 9.13 18.44
C ALA A 217 7.86 7.88 18.13
N LEU A 218 7.21 6.73 17.92
CA LEU A 218 7.88 5.48 17.51
C LEU A 218 8.67 5.64 16.20
N ALA A 219 8.08 6.32 15.21
CA ALA A 219 8.74 6.57 13.93
C ALA A 219 9.96 7.49 14.10
N SER A 220 9.91 8.48 15.00
CA SER A 220 11.02 9.39 15.26
C SER A 220 12.19 8.75 16.00
N GLU A 221 11.97 7.65 16.71
CA GLU A 221 13.03 6.86 17.37
C GLU A 221 13.65 5.84 16.40
N CYS A 222 13.00 5.54 15.28
CA CYS A 222 13.45 4.55 14.31
C CYS A 222 14.58 5.11 13.42
N SER A 223 15.80 4.61 13.64
CA SER A 223 16.99 5.05 12.89
C SER A 223 16.88 4.91 11.36
N PRO A 224 16.37 3.79 10.80
CA PRO A 224 16.13 3.71 9.35
C PRO A 224 15.17 4.78 8.81
N ILE A 225 14.09 5.09 9.53
CA ILE A 225 13.11 6.12 9.14
C ILE A 225 13.74 7.51 9.23
N LEU A 226 14.46 7.81 10.30
CA LEU A 226 15.22 9.05 10.44
C LEU A 226 16.20 9.22 9.28
N LEU A 227 17.01 8.20 9.00
CA LEU A 227 18.01 8.26 7.94
C LEU A 227 17.38 8.40 6.55
N ALA A 228 16.29 7.67 6.27
CA ALA A 228 15.53 7.81 5.02
C ALA A 228 14.99 9.23 4.85
N THR A 229 14.43 9.80 5.93
CA THR A 229 13.92 11.17 5.96
C THR A 229 15.03 12.17 5.68
N ILE A 230 16.19 12.03 6.32
CA ILE A 230 17.34 12.95 6.14
C ILE A 230 17.94 12.83 4.74
N LEU A 231 17.88 11.65 4.11
CA LEU A 231 18.37 11.44 2.75
C LEU A 231 17.40 11.93 1.67
N HIS A 232 16.22 12.44 2.05
CA HIS A 232 15.28 13.03 1.11
C HIS A 232 15.70 14.47 0.74
N PRO A 233 15.98 14.77 -0.54
CA PRO A 233 16.54 16.07 -0.94
C PRO A 233 15.55 17.25 -0.88
N ALA A 234 14.27 17.03 -0.57
CA ALA A 234 13.31 18.13 -0.40
C ALA A 234 13.44 18.84 0.96
N TRP A 235 14.00 18.17 1.98
CA TRP A 235 14.08 18.75 3.33
C TRP A 235 15.37 18.43 4.09
N ARG A 236 16.00 17.27 3.86
CA ARG A 236 17.25 16.88 4.53
C ARG A 236 17.13 16.99 6.05
N LEU A 237 18.15 17.54 6.72
CA LEU A 237 18.12 17.82 8.16
C LEU A 237 17.16 18.94 8.55
N SER A 238 16.72 19.80 7.62
CA SER A 238 15.90 20.96 7.94
C SER A 238 14.52 20.58 8.51
N LEU A 239 13.90 19.49 8.02
CA LEU A 239 12.63 19.00 8.59
C LEU A 239 12.79 18.57 10.05
N ILE A 240 13.88 17.87 10.36
CA ILE A 240 14.16 17.41 11.73
C ILE A 240 14.47 18.61 12.63
N ARG A 241 15.28 19.57 12.16
CA ARG A 241 15.63 20.78 12.92
C ARG A 241 14.44 21.68 13.23
N ASP A 242 13.44 21.71 12.35
CA ASP A 242 12.21 22.49 12.55
C ASP A 242 11.20 21.71 13.40
N LYS A 243 10.84 20.49 13.01
CA LYS A 243 9.69 19.76 13.58
C LYS A 243 10.04 18.75 14.66
N PHE A 244 11.30 18.33 14.75
CA PHE A 244 11.77 17.27 15.63
C PHE A 244 13.06 17.69 16.35
N VAL A 245 13.04 18.87 16.98
CA VAL A 245 14.23 19.51 17.58
C VAL A 245 15.01 18.55 18.49
N ALA A 246 14.31 17.79 19.34
CA ALA A 246 14.92 16.79 20.24
C ALA A 246 15.74 15.70 19.52
N HIS A 247 15.37 15.37 18.27
CA HIS A 247 16.03 14.34 17.46
C HIS A 247 17.11 14.92 16.54
N SER A 248 17.33 16.24 16.54
CA SER A 248 18.24 16.89 15.58
C SER A 248 19.70 16.45 15.74
N ALA A 249 20.19 16.37 16.98
CA ALA A 249 21.55 15.93 17.26
C ALA A 249 21.75 14.45 16.86
N VAL A 250 20.79 13.59 17.25
CA VAL A 250 20.79 12.16 16.95
C VAL A 250 20.76 11.92 15.43
N ALA A 251 19.90 12.63 14.71
CA ALA A 251 19.79 12.57 13.26
C ALA A 251 21.10 12.96 12.55
N GLU A 252 21.74 14.04 13.00
CA GLU A 252 23.00 14.50 12.42
C GLU A 252 24.15 13.52 12.71
N GLU A 253 24.23 13.00 13.93
CA GLU A 253 25.20 11.98 14.31
C GLU A 253 25.00 10.69 13.50
N LEU A 254 23.75 10.24 13.34
CA LEU A 254 23.40 9.06 12.56
C LEU A 254 23.89 9.20 11.11
N LEU A 255 23.56 10.31 10.44
CA LEU A 255 24.01 10.57 9.07
C LEU A 255 25.55 10.53 8.96
N ARG A 256 26.25 11.22 9.87
CA ARG A 256 27.72 11.28 9.87
C ARG A 256 28.36 9.92 10.11
N THR A 257 27.83 9.14 11.04
CA THR A 257 28.34 7.82 11.39
C THR A 257 28.12 6.83 10.26
N THR A 258 26.92 6.79 9.67
CA THR A 258 26.63 5.94 8.51
C THR A 258 27.49 6.33 7.31
N PHE A 259 27.72 7.62 7.07
CA PHE A 259 28.59 8.10 6.00
C PHE A 259 30.04 7.63 6.17
N LYS A 260 30.62 7.82 7.36
CA LYS A 260 31.98 7.34 7.68
C LYS A 260 32.08 5.82 7.57
N ALA A 261 31.08 5.08 8.05
CA ALA A 261 31.04 3.62 7.94
C ALA A 261 31.05 3.17 6.46
N LYS A 262 30.26 3.84 5.60
CA LYS A 262 30.22 3.54 4.16
C LYS A 262 31.56 3.83 3.48
N ILE A 263 32.22 4.94 3.81
CA ILE A 263 33.56 5.26 3.31
C ILE A 263 34.56 4.17 3.70
N LYS A 264 34.56 3.76 4.97
CA LYS A 264 35.45 2.69 5.47
C LYS A 264 35.20 1.37 4.76
N ALA A 265 33.94 0.97 4.60
CA ALA A 265 33.56 -0.24 3.89
C ALA A 265 34.01 -0.20 2.42
N HIS A 266 33.82 0.93 1.74
CA HIS A 266 34.25 1.09 0.35
C HIS A 266 35.77 1.00 0.18
N LYS A 267 36.55 1.62 1.08
CA LYS A 267 38.02 1.48 1.09
C LYS A 267 38.49 0.04 1.32
N LYS A 268 37.75 -0.75 2.09
CA LYS A 268 38.06 -2.17 2.31
C LYS A 268 37.77 -3.03 1.06
N MET A 269 36.71 -2.72 0.33
CA MET A 269 36.33 -3.46 -0.89
C MET A 269 37.17 -3.11 -2.11
N MET A 270 37.72 -1.90 -2.15
CA MET A 270 38.70 -1.48 -3.17
C MET A 270 40.03 -1.23 -2.47
N PRO A 271 40.80 -2.28 -2.11
CA PRO A 271 42.18 -2.06 -1.70
C PRO A 271 42.86 -1.27 -2.82
N GLN A 272 43.51 -0.16 -2.47
CA GLN A 272 44.38 0.50 -3.43
C GLN A 272 45.28 -0.58 -4.00
N VAL A 273 45.35 -0.65 -5.33
CA VAL A 273 46.48 -1.29 -5.99
C VAL A 273 47.69 -0.63 -5.34
N THR A 274 48.39 -1.38 -4.48
CA THR A 274 49.75 -1.03 -4.09
C THR A 274 50.45 -0.87 -5.43
N THR A 275 50.78 0.36 -5.79
CA THR A 275 51.58 0.65 -6.97
C THR A 275 52.75 -0.32 -6.93
N PRO A 276 52.84 -1.33 -7.81
CA PRO A 276 54.12 -1.91 -8.07
C PRO A 276 54.91 -0.76 -8.68
N GLU A 277 56.12 -0.52 -8.22
CA GLU A 277 57.11 0.18 -9.02
C GLU A 277 57.24 -0.56 -10.36
N SER A 278 56.42 -0.18 -11.33
CA SER A 278 56.57 -0.59 -12.72
C SER A 278 56.30 0.63 -13.58
N SER A 279 57.40 1.19 -14.04
CA SER A 279 57.48 2.09 -15.17
C SER A 279 56.68 1.56 -16.36
N ALA A 280 55.50 2.09 -16.56
CA ALA A 280 54.80 2.07 -17.83
C ALA A 280 54.29 3.50 -18.05
N GLU A 281 55.09 4.28 -18.79
CA GLU A 281 54.74 5.60 -19.26
C GLU A 281 53.52 5.46 -20.20
N SER A 282 52.33 5.76 -19.66
CA SER A 282 51.17 6.08 -20.48
C SER A 282 51.22 7.58 -20.77
N ASP A 283 51.32 7.94 -22.04
CA ASP A 283 51.38 9.34 -22.54
C ASP A 283 50.11 10.16 -22.22
N GLU A 284 49.06 9.57 -21.63
CA GLU A 284 47.81 10.25 -21.27
C GLU A 284 47.95 11.19 -20.05
N ASP A 285 48.96 11.01 -19.20
CA ASP A 285 49.14 11.81 -17.97
C ASP A 285 49.96 13.11 -18.18
N LYS A 286 50.50 13.35 -19.38
CA LYS A 286 51.41 14.47 -19.65
C LYS A 286 50.75 15.86 -19.60
N PHE A 287 49.43 15.93 -19.68
CA PHE A 287 48.65 17.18 -19.66
C PHE A 287 47.66 17.28 -18.48
N ASN A 288 47.79 16.43 -17.46
CA ASN A 288 46.94 16.53 -16.28
C ASN A 288 47.48 17.60 -15.31
N TYR A 289 47.18 18.87 -15.60
CA TYR A 289 47.59 20.03 -14.77
C TYR A 289 46.80 20.16 -13.45
N TYR A 290 45.80 19.31 -13.22
CA TYR A 290 44.97 19.38 -12.03
C TYR A 290 45.47 18.38 -10.96
N PRO A 291 45.79 18.86 -9.75
CA PRO A 291 46.20 17.94 -8.69
C PRO A 291 45.06 17.00 -8.34
N GLU A 292 45.33 15.69 -8.30
CA GLU A 292 44.42 14.69 -7.79
C GLU A 292 44.15 14.94 -6.30
N LYS A 293 43.05 15.63 -5.99
CA LYS A 293 42.60 15.84 -4.62
C LYS A 293 41.72 14.66 -4.20
N SER A 294 42.21 13.43 -4.22
CA SER A 294 41.47 12.29 -3.66
C SER A 294 41.79 12.15 -2.17
N GLY A 295 40.81 12.39 -1.30
CA GLY A 295 41.05 12.35 0.16
C GLY A 295 39.79 12.57 1.00
N ALA A 296 39.86 12.20 2.28
CA ALA A 296 38.74 12.31 3.24
C ALA A 296 38.14 13.73 3.29
N SER A 297 38.97 14.76 3.07
CA SER A 297 38.55 16.17 3.00
C SER A 297 37.55 16.47 1.86
N GLN A 298 37.55 15.73 0.75
CA GLN A 298 36.57 15.92 -0.32
C GLN A 298 35.23 15.26 -0.01
N GLU A 299 35.23 14.08 0.62
CA GLU A 299 33.99 13.40 1.00
C GLU A 299 33.23 14.20 2.06
N ASP A 300 33.94 14.78 3.05
CA ASP A 300 33.33 15.66 4.05
C ASP A 300 32.75 16.95 3.43
N LYS A 301 33.42 17.51 2.40
CA LYS A 301 32.88 18.66 1.65
C LYS A 301 31.61 18.30 0.88
N LYS A 302 31.53 17.11 0.30
CA LYS A 302 30.33 16.60 -0.38
C LYS A 302 29.17 16.40 0.60
N LEU A 303 29.44 15.83 1.77
CA LEU A 303 28.44 15.72 2.85
C LEU A 303 27.92 17.10 3.27
N LYS A 304 28.83 18.08 3.47
CA LYS A 304 28.47 19.44 3.82
C LYS A 304 27.59 20.11 2.75
N LYS A 305 27.99 20.03 1.47
CA LYS A 305 27.20 20.54 0.34
C LYS A 305 25.78 19.97 0.28
N TYR A 306 25.66 18.66 0.55
CA TYR A 306 24.36 18.02 0.62
C TYR A 306 23.54 18.63 1.76
N ILE A 307 24.06 18.68 2.99
CA ILE A 307 23.37 19.23 4.16
C ILE A 307 22.94 20.69 3.95
N GLU A 308 23.76 21.49 3.27
CA GLU A 308 23.48 22.90 2.95
C GLU A 308 22.39 23.09 1.89
N GLY A 309 21.87 22.01 1.31
CA GLY A 309 20.70 22.06 0.43
C GLY A 309 21.02 22.17 -1.06
N GLN A 310 22.24 21.81 -1.49
CA GLN A 310 22.60 21.88 -2.90
C GLN A 310 21.66 20.99 -3.75
N TRP A 311 21.09 21.58 -4.81
CA TRP A 311 20.10 21.00 -5.72
C TRP A 311 18.82 20.54 -4.99
N PRO A 312 17.89 21.45 -4.66
CA PRO A 312 16.67 21.09 -3.97
C PRO A 312 15.74 20.26 -4.87
N LEU A 313 15.03 19.30 -4.27
CA LEU A 313 14.02 18.48 -4.92
C LEU A 313 12.61 18.93 -4.47
N SER A 314 11.64 18.90 -5.36
CA SER A 314 10.23 19.06 -4.97
C SER A 314 9.76 17.87 -4.14
N LYS A 315 8.91 18.10 -3.13
CA LYS A 315 8.34 17.03 -2.30
C LYS A 315 7.57 15.94 -3.07
N LYS A 316 7.10 16.23 -4.29
CA LYS A 316 6.35 15.31 -5.14
C LYS A 316 7.24 14.50 -6.09
N ALA A 317 8.52 14.85 -6.19
CA ALA A 317 9.44 14.21 -7.13
C ALA A 317 10.14 13.02 -6.48
N ASP A 318 10.61 12.09 -7.31
CA ASP A 318 11.21 10.84 -6.86
C ASP A 318 12.64 11.05 -6.30
N PRO A 319 12.88 10.79 -5.01
CA PRO A 319 14.20 10.94 -4.41
C PRO A 319 15.21 9.90 -4.94
N LEU A 320 14.80 8.68 -5.31
CA LEU A 320 15.71 7.67 -5.85
C LEU A 320 16.24 8.09 -7.22
N GLN A 321 15.37 8.62 -8.07
CA GLN A 321 15.78 9.17 -9.37
C GLN A 321 16.71 10.37 -9.21
N TRP A 322 16.46 11.24 -8.23
CA TRP A 322 17.38 12.34 -7.91
C TRP A 322 18.77 11.83 -7.50
N TRP A 323 18.83 10.83 -6.61
CA TRP A 323 20.11 10.24 -6.18
C TRP A 323 20.86 9.57 -7.33
N LYS A 324 20.14 8.97 -8.28
CA LYS A 324 20.73 8.40 -9.50
C LYS A 324 21.39 9.48 -10.38
N LEU A 325 20.73 10.62 -10.56
CA LEU A 325 21.26 11.75 -11.35
C LEU A 325 22.49 12.39 -10.68
N HIS A 326 22.47 12.53 -9.36
CA HIS A 326 23.53 13.17 -8.59
C HIS A 326 24.58 12.18 -8.02
N ALA A 327 24.61 10.93 -8.51
CA ALA A 327 25.51 9.90 -8.01
C ALA A 327 26.99 10.24 -8.18
N LEU A 328 27.38 10.94 -9.25
CA LEU A 328 28.77 11.38 -9.46
C LEU A 328 29.18 12.49 -8.48
N GLU A 329 28.24 13.37 -8.14
CA GLU A 329 28.46 14.48 -7.21
C GLU A 329 28.58 13.98 -5.77
N PHE A 330 27.70 13.05 -5.39
CA PHE A 330 27.60 12.50 -4.04
C PHE A 330 27.75 10.96 -4.01
N PRO A 331 28.88 10.40 -4.44
CA PRO A 331 29.01 8.96 -4.69
C PRO A 331 28.78 8.09 -3.47
N ARG A 332 29.16 8.56 -2.28
CA ARG A 332 29.05 7.76 -1.04
C ARG A 332 27.67 7.90 -0.43
N LEU A 333 27.09 9.09 -0.48
CA LEU A 333 25.72 9.33 -0.05
C LEU A 333 24.70 8.65 -0.98
N ALA A 334 24.91 8.66 -2.29
CA ALA A 334 24.02 8.00 -3.25
C ALA A 334 23.92 6.50 -2.99
N LEU A 335 25.02 5.85 -2.59
CA LEU A 335 24.98 4.44 -2.20
C LEU A 335 24.18 4.21 -0.91
N ILE A 336 24.33 5.08 0.09
CA ILE A 336 23.55 4.98 1.34
C ILE A 336 22.07 5.23 1.04
N ALA A 337 21.76 6.27 0.27
CA ALA A 337 20.42 6.64 -0.12
C ALA A 337 19.73 5.54 -0.91
N ARG A 338 20.43 4.90 -1.85
CA ARG A 338 19.90 3.72 -2.56
C ARG A 338 19.53 2.61 -1.58
N ASP A 339 20.41 2.29 -0.63
CA ASP A 339 20.18 1.18 0.30
C ASP A 339 19.01 1.49 1.26
N VAL A 340 18.89 2.73 1.72
CA VAL A 340 17.89 3.14 2.73
C VAL A 340 16.54 3.51 2.11
N LEU A 341 16.52 4.25 1.01
CA LEU A 341 15.27 4.66 0.33
C LEU A 341 14.62 3.52 -0.44
N ALA A 342 15.34 2.43 -0.71
CA ALA A 342 14.76 1.21 -1.25
C ALA A 342 14.00 0.39 -0.19
N CYS A 343 14.19 0.67 1.10
CA CYS A 343 13.42 0.02 2.16
C CYS A 343 11.96 0.46 2.07
N ALA A 344 11.06 -0.51 2.01
CA ALA A 344 9.62 -0.26 2.07
C ALA A 344 9.26 0.39 3.42
N GLY A 345 8.44 1.44 3.37
CA GLY A 345 7.89 2.08 4.57
C GLY A 345 6.77 1.29 5.24
N SER A 346 6.25 0.27 4.56
CA SER A 346 5.13 -0.57 5.01
C SER A 346 5.23 -1.98 4.42
N SER A 347 4.72 -2.96 5.16
CA SER A 347 4.51 -4.34 4.70
C SER A 347 3.44 -4.46 3.63
N GLU A 348 2.68 -3.40 3.30
CA GLU A 348 1.75 -3.40 2.16
C GLU A 348 2.43 -3.77 0.83
N THR A 349 3.73 -3.51 0.70
CA THR A 349 4.52 -3.92 -0.48
C THR A 349 4.53 -5.44 -0.69
N VAL A 350 4.58 -6.23 0.39
CA VAL A 350 4.49 -7.70 0.30
C VAL A 350 3.04 -8.18 0.15
N GLU A 351 2.04 -7.42 0.62
CA GLU A 351 0.62 -7.78 0.42
C GLU A 351 0.20 -7.77 -1.06
N ARG A 352 0.77 -6.87 -1.88
CA ARG A 352 0.56 -6.89 -3.34
C ARG A 352 1.12 -8.17 -3.96
N THR A 353 2.29 -8.60 -3.50
CA THR A 353 2.94 -9.85 -3.92
C THR A 353 2.10 -11.05 -3.50
N PHE A 354 1.59 -11.09 -2.26
CA PHE A 354 0.69 -12.15 -1.80
C PHE A 354 -0.66 -12.15 -2.50
N SER A 355 -1.20 -10.98 -2.86
CA SER A 355 -2.42 -10.89 -3.66
C SER A 355 -2.21 -11.45 -5.06
N ALA A 356 -1.06 -11.17 -5.69
CA ALA A 356 -0.71 -11.79 -6.96
C ALA A 356 -0.43 -13.30 -6.84
N ALA A 357 0.01 -13.75 -5.67
CA ALA A 357 0.18 -15.17 -5.38
C ALA A 357 -1.15 -15.91 -5.16
N ALA A 358 -2.24 -15.21 -4.83
CA ALA A 358 -3.53 -15.84 -4.53
C ALA A 358 -4.06 -16.68 -5.70
N ASP A 359 -3.83 -16.23 -6.94
CA ASP A 359 -4.27 -16.95 -8.15
C ASP A 359 -3.50 -18.27 -8.36
N VAL A 360 -2.25 -18.35 -7.89
CA VAL A 360 -1.40 -19.56 -7.99
C VAL A 360 -1.42 -20.44 -6.74
N CYS A 361 -1.98 -19.95 -5.64
CA CYS A 361 -2.05 -20.60 -4.33
C CYS A 361 -3.46 -21.10 -3.97
N GLN A 362 -4.34 -21.33 -4.94
CA GLN A 362 -5.72 -21.74 -4.65
C GLN A 362 -5.80 -23.11 -3.94
N PRO A 363 -6.69 -23.29 -2.94
CA PRO A 363 -6.92 -24.58 -2.29
C PRO A 363 -7.26 -25.66 -3.33
N GLY A 364 -6.56 -26.80 -3.28
CA GLY A 364 -6.75 -27.93 -4.21
C GLY A 364 -5.96 -27.86 -5.52
N ARG A 365 -5.29 -26.74 -5.85
CA ARG A 365 -4.43 -26.58 -7.04
C ARG A 365 -3.14 -25.79 -6.74
N SER A 366 -2.60 -25.91 -5.53
CA SER A 366 -1.41 -25.15 -5.14
C SER A 366 -0.15 -25.71 -5.82
N LEU A 367 0.59 -24.84 -6.50
CA LEU A 367 1.90 -25.17 -7.04
C LEU A 367 2.92 -25.39 -5.91
N ALA A 368 4.02 -26.08 -6.20
CA ALA A 368 5.12 -26.17 -5.23
C ALA A 368 5.69 -24.77 -4.93
N ALA A 369 6.16 -24.55 -3.70
CA ALA A 369 6.67 -23.24 -3.25
C ALA A 369 7.72 -22.61 -4.20
N PRO A 370 8.71 -23.35 -4.74
CA PRO A 370 9.65 -22.77 -5.71
C PRO A 370 9.00 -22.30 -7.01
N THR A 371 7.93 -22.97 -7.43
CA THR A 371 7.17 -22.62 -8.64
C THR A 371 6.31 -21.38 -8.38
N ILE A 372 5.66 -21.30 -7.21
CA ILE A 372 4.92 -20.11 -6.77
C ILE A 372 5.85 -18.89 -6.80
N GLU A 373 7.04 -19.00 -6.19
CA GLU A 373 8.03 -17.93 -6.15
C GLU A 373 8.42 -17.45 -7.55
N ARG A 374 8.72 -18.38 -8.47
CA ARG A 374 9.06 -18.06 -9.87
C ARG A 374 7.91 -17.39 -10.60
N CYS A 375 6.70 -17.90 -10.47
CA CYS A 375 5.50 -17.33 -11.10
C CYS A 375 5.24 -15.90 -10.61
N VAL A 376 5.24 -15.70 -9.29
CA VAL A 376 4.96 -14.40 -8.68
C VAL A 376 6.05 -13.38 -8.99
N SER A 377 7.33 -13.76 -8.89
CA SER A 377 8.46 -12.88 -9.20
C SER A 377 8.47 -12.46 -10.66
N SER A 378 8.28 -13.41 -11.58
CA SER A 378 8.21 -13.12 -13.02
C SER A 378 7.03 -12.21 -13.35
N HIS A 379 5.86 -12.48 -12.76
CA HIS A 379 4.69 -11.62 -12.92
C HIS A 379 4.93 -10.19 -12.41
N MET A 380 5.56 -10.03 -11.24
CA MET A 380 5.91 -8.72 -10.70
C MET A 380 6.93 -7.97 -11.57
N TRP A 381 7.93 -8.66 -12.13
CA TRP A 381 8.88 -8.05 -13.05
C TRP A 381 8.21 -7.57 -14.34
N LEU A 382 7.36 -8.40 -14.94
CA LEU A 382 6.62 -8.05 -16.14
C LEU A 382 5.68 -6.86 -15.92
N ARG A 383 4.99 -6.79 -14.76
CA ARG A 383 4.17 -5.62 -14.39
C ARG A 383 4.98 -4.33 -14.28
N ASN A 384 6.23 -4.42 -13.84
CA ASN A 384 7.16 -3.29 -13.75
C ASN A 384 7.91 -3.02 -15.06
N ALA A 385 7.43 -3.59 -16.18
CA ALA A 385 8.00 -3.45 -17.52
C ALA A 385 9.48 -3.89 -17.63
N ILE A 386 9.91 -4.78 -16.72
CA ILE A 386 11.22 -5.43 -16.83
C ILE A 386 11.10 -6.50 -17.90
N LYS A 387 11.87 -6.35 -18.97
CA LYS A 387 11.91 -7.32 -20.07
C LYS A 387 12.81 -8.49 -19.70
N ALA A 388 12.32 -9.71 -19.94
CA ALA A 388 13.14 -10.89 -19.92
C ALA A 388 14.18 -10.84 -21.06
N SER A 389 15.38 -11.36 -20.81
CA SER A 389 16.49 -11.35 -21.76
C SER A 389 17.30 -12.64 -21.66
N GLY A 390 18.26 -12.83 -22.57
CA GLY A 390 19.12 -14.02 -22.61
C GLY A 390 18.32 -15.29 -22.91
N PRO A 391 18.41 -16.35 -22.08
CA PRO A 391 17.68 -17.61 -22.29
C PRO A 391 16.15 -17.46 -22.38
N PHE A 392 15.60 -16.36 -21.86
CA PHE A 392 14.16 -16.08 -21.86
C PHE A 392 13.73 -15.11 -22.96
N ALA A 393 14.60 -14.81 -23.94
CA ALA A 393 14.29 -13.88 -25.03
C ALA A 393 13.09 -14.33 -25.88
N GLU A 394 12.91 -15.64 -26.07
CA GLU A 394 11.76 -16.20 -26.79
C GLU A 394 10.44 -15.93 -26.03
N ALA A 395 10.42 -16.15 -24.72
CA ALA A 395 9.28 -15.80 -23.88
C ALA A 395 8.96 -14.31 -23.95
N GLN A 396 9.98 -13.44 -23.97
CA GLN A 396 9.78 -12.01 -24.16
C GLN A 396 9.21 -11.67 -25.55
N SER A 397 9.63 -12.38 -26.60
CA SER A 397 9.08 -12.23 -27.95
C SER A 397 7.60 -12.60 -28.02
N VAL A 398 7.20 -13.68 -27.34
CA VAL A 398 5.78 -14.07 -27.20
C VAL A 398 4.99 -12.99 -26.47
N ILE A 399 5.53 -12.44 -25.38
CA ILE A 399 4.90 -11.36 -24.63
C ILE A 399 4.79 -10.09 -25.48
N ASP A 400 5.84 -9.70 -26.20
CA ASP A 400 5.86 -8.50 -27.05
C ASP A 400 4.87 -8.65 -28.22
N THR A 401 4.78 -9.84 -28.82
CA THR A 401 3.82 -10.21 -29.87
C THR A 401 2.38 -10.18 -29.35
N ALA A 402 2.13 -10.78 -28.19
CA ALA A 402 0.83 -10.72 -27.53
C ALA A 402 0.45 -9.28 -27.19
N THR A 403 1.37 -8.49 -26.65
CA THR A 403 1.15 -7.07 -26.33
C THR A 403 0.89 -6.24 -27.59
N GLY A 404 1.45 -6.60 -28.74
CA GLY A 404 1.16 -5.99 -30.04
C GLY A 404 -0.21 -6.36 -30.63
N ASN A 405 -0.79 -7.49 -30.22
CA ASN A 405 -2.07 -7.99 -30.71
C ASN A 405 -3.25 -7.15 -30.18
N LYS A 406 -4.05 -6.57 -31.10
CA LYS A 406 -5.22 -5.74 -30.76
C LYS A 406 -6.24 -6.47 -29.87
N LYS A 407 -6.42 -7.79 -30.05
CA LYS A 407 -7.36 -8.61 -29.27
C LYS A 407 -6.88 -8.79 -27.83
N PHE A 408 -5.57 -8.96 -27.64
CA PHE A 408 -4.96 -9.04 -26.32
C PHE A 408 -4.92 -7.67 -25.63
N LYS A 409 -4.65 -6.58 -26.36
CA LYS A 409 -4.80 -5.21 -25.85
C LYS A 409 -6.23 -4.93 -25.36
N SER A 410 -7.26 -5.39 -26.07
CA SER A 410 -8.65 -5.24 -25.61
C SER A 410 -8.95 -6.09 -24.37
N TYR A 411 -8.36 -7.29 -24.27
CA TYR A 411 -8.52 -8.15 -23.10
C TYR A 411 -7.84 -7.54 -21.87
N ILE A 412 -6.58 -7.12 -21.99
CA ILE A 412 -5.83 -6.39 -20.95
C ILE A 412 -6.53 -5.08 -20.59
N ALA A 413 -7.08 -4.34 -21.55
CA ALA A 413 -7.84 -3.12 -21.26
C ALA A 413 -9.15 -3.41 -20.51
N ASN A 414 -9.81 -4.53 -20.78
CA ASN A 414 -11.03 -4.94 -20.06
C ASN A 414 -10.71 -5.49 -18.66
N GLU A 415 -9.65 -6.28 -18.52
CA GLU A 415 -9.10 -6.73 -17.23
C GLU A 415 -8.62 -5.54 -16.40
N ASN A 416 -7.82 -4.63 -16.97
CA ASN A 416 -7.41 -3.40 -16.29
C ASN A 416 -8.61 -2.50 -15.98
N LYS A 417 -9.66 -2.44 -16.80
CA LYS A 417 -10.92 -1.76 -16.43
C LYS A 417 -11.62 -2.43 -15.25
N LYS A 418 -11.57 -3.76 -15.16
CA LYS A 418 -12.13 -4.54 -14.04
C LYS A 418 -11.31 -4.33 -12.76
N TYR A 419 -9.98 -4.28 -12.86
CA TYR A 419 -9.07 -3.96 -11.76
C TYR A 419 -9.08 -2.47 -11.38
N GLU A 420 -9.21 -1.54 -12.33
CA GLU A 420 -9.37 -0.09 -12.10
C GLU A 420 -10.79 0.28 -11.66
N ALA A 421 -11.79 -0.58 -11.89
CA ALA A 421 -13.09 -0.50 -11.24
C ALA A 421 -13.05 -1.02 -9.79
N ASN A 422 -12.09 -1.91 -9.49
CA ASN A 422 -11.81 -2.40 -8.14
C ASN A 422 -10.77 -1.55 -7.39
N LYS A 423 -9.99 -0.72 -8.09
CA LYS A 423 -9.28 0.41 -7.49
C LYS A 423 -10.28 1.54 -7.33
N ILE A 424 -10.37 2.06 -6.12
CA ILE A 424 -11.12 3.27 -5.86
C ILE A 424 -10.53 4.38 -6.73
N LYS A 425 -11.32 4.88 -7.68
CA LYS A 425 -10.98 6.12 -8.38
C LYS A 425 -11.11 7.25 -7.36
N HIS A 426 -9.98 7.81 -6.94
CA HIS A 426 -9.96 9.11 -6.29
C HIS A 426 -10.47 10.15 -7.28
N VAL A 427 -11.75 10.49 -7.18
CA VAL A 427 -12.33 11.65 -7.87
C VAL A 427 -12.04 12.86 -7.00
N GLY A 428 -10.78 13.32 -7.06
CA GLY A 428 -10.45 14.68 -6.66
C GLY A 428 -10.80 15.61 -7.82
N GLU A 429 -12.02 16.15 -7.84
CA GLU A 429 -12.29 17.34 -8.65
C GLU A 429 -11.31 18.43 -8.21
N SER A 430 -10.41 18.81 -9.12
CA SER A 430 -9.54 19.97 -8.92
C SER A 430 -10.42 21.22 -8.88
N ILE A 431 -10.78 21.65 -7.67
CA ILE A 431 -11.31 22.99 -7.45
C ILE A 431 -10.19 23.96 -7.81
N LYS A 432 -10.31 24.58 -9.00
CA LYS A 432 -9.57 25.78 -9.36
C LYS A 432 -9.85 26.83 -8.28
N LYS A 433 -8.82 27.24 -7.57
CA LYS A 433 -8.68 28.60 -7.04
C LYS A 433 -7.28 29.09 -7.37
#